data_AF-A0A9Q1J6D5-F1
#
_entry.id   AF-A0A9Q1J6D5-F1
#
_cell.length_a   1.000
_cell.length_b   1.000
_cell.length_c   1.000
_cell.angle_alpha   90.00
_cell.angle_beta   90.00
_cell.angle_gamma   90.00
#
_symmetry.space_group_name_H-M   'P 1'
#
loop_
_entity.id
_entity.type
_entity.pdbx_description
1 polymer ?
#
loop_
_entity_poly.entity_id
_entity_poly.type
_entity_poly.pdbx_seq_one_letter_code
_entity_poly.pdbx_strand_id
1 'polypeptide(L)'
;MSTESPTLSSPPPPTAPPPPVLLPCSGKKKLYQAIAQGKSPMLGDYEEARLLLKQREGSFRKDLQWALFNKYVPSLIQDGPQCGLVALWMAAQLVQHPLGVSMESVVHTAMQRGYTAQGEVFSAQDMALLAEEVCGCRTERLSGGMGGANTAHILRHLFAGLPVLVPYDEDFNHEPCMRSGHRAHWAVASGILLGVAQGWSEGGAFQADPALPLAAAATGCPLLVGRGSAGGVRTGKAGQEPALPAVATGGAGEEQRPAEGAGSPAGG
;
A
#
# COMPACT_ATOMS: atom_id res chain seq x y z
N MET A 1 -37.71 18.50 81.50
CA MET A 1 -37.34 17.12 81.14
C MET A 1 -37.55 16.99 79.65
N SER A 2 -36.48 17.17 78.87
CA SER A 2 -36.53 17.14 77.41
C SER A 2 -36.34 15.70 76.93
N THR A 3 -37.27 15.21 76.11
CA THR A 3 -37.24 13.88 75.52
C THR A 3 -36.47 13.92 74.20
N GLU A 4 -35.33 13.25 74.16
CA GLU A 4 -34.50 13.06 72.97
C GLU A 4 -35.11 11.97 72.08
N SER A 5 -35.23 12.23 70.78
CA SER A 5 -35.74 11.28 69.79
C SER A 5 -34.59 10.52 69.13
N PRO A 6 -34.67 9.19 68.92
CA PRO A 6 -33.58 8.43 68.33
C PRO A 6 -33.53 8.63 66.80
N THR A 7 -32.34 8.98 66.29
CA THR A 7 -32.05 9.06 64.86
C THR A 7 -31.90 7.66 64.26
N LEU A 8 -32.75 7.30 63.30
CA LEU A 8 -32.65 6.08 62.51
C LEU A 8 -31.54 6.21 61.44
N SER A 9 -30.52 5.36 61.51
CA SER A 9 -29.45 5.24 60.51
C SER A 9 -29.93 4.47 59.28
N SER A 10 -29.68 4.99 58.07
CA SER A 10 -30.01 4.33 56.79
C SER A 10 -29.11 3.12 56.52
N PRO A 11 -29.62 2.06 55.85
CA PRO A 11 -28.81 0.91 55.48
C PRO A 11 -27.76 1.26 54.40
N PRO A 12 -26.63 0.55 54.35
CA PRO A 12 -25.59 0.76 53.34
C PRO A 12 -26.10 0.39 51.93
N PRO A 13 -25.57 1.05 50.89
CA PRO A 13 -25.93 0.74 49.50
C PRO A 13 -25.51 -0.69 49.11
N PRO A 14 -26.23 -1.35 48.20
CA PRO A 14 -25.86 -2.67 47.71
C PRO A 14 -24.51 -2.62 46.97
N THR A 15 -23.71 -3.67 47.15
CA THR A 15 -22.43 -3.83 46.45
C THR A 15 -22.66 -3.96 44.94
N ALA A 16 -21.79 -3.31 44.16
CA ALA A 16 -21.81 -3.40 42.70
C ALA A 16 -21.61 -4.85 42.24
N PRO A 17 -22.28 -5.29 41.16
CA PRO A 17 -22.07 -6.62 40.61
C PRO A 17 -20.62 -6.77 40.14
N PRO A 18 -20.04 -7.98 40.24
CA PRO A 18 -18.69 -8.23 39.74
C PRO A 18 -18.62 -7.95 38.23
N PRO A 19 -17.47 -7.49 37.71
CA PRO A 19 -17.29 -7.30 36.28
C PRO A 19 -17.51 -8.64 35.55
N PRO A 20 -18.13 -8.63 34.36
CA PRO A 20 -18.33 -9.86 33.60
C PRO A 20 -16.97 -10.50 33.32
N VAL A 21 -16.83 -11.76 33.74
CA VAL A 21 -15.68 -12.58 33.38
C VAL A 21 -15.72 -12.75 31.86
N LEU A 22 -14.79 -12.11 31.15
CA LEU A 22 -14.57 -12.35 29.73
C LEU A 22 -14.09 -13.79 29.58
N LEU A 23 -15.01 -14.69 29.24
CA LEU A 23 -14.67 -16.03 28.80
C LEU A 23 -13.74 -15.90 27.58
N PRO A 24 -12.66 -16.69 27.47
CA PRO A 24 -11.92 -16.78 26.23
C PRO A 24 -12.89 -17.27 25.16
N CYS A 25 -13.28 -16.39 24.24
CA CYS A 25 -13.91 -16.82 23.00
C CYS A 25 -12.88 -17.70 22.29
N SER A 26 -13.00 -19.02 22.45
CA SER A 26 -12.37 -19.99 21.57
C SER A 26 -13.03 -19.82 20.20
N GLY A 27 -12.55 -18.83 19.45
CA GLY A 27 -12.98 -18.57 18.09
C GLY A 27 -12.68 -19.80 17.26
N LYS A 28 -13.71 -20.35 16.60
CA LYS A 28 -13.52 -21.39 15.58
C LYS A 28 -12.57 -20.81 14.53
N LYS A 29 -11.33 -21.30 14.49
CA LYS A 29 -10.34 -20.93 13.48
C LYS A 29 -10.99 -21.08 12.10
N LYS A 30 -11.02 -20.00 11.32
CA LYS A 30 -11.63 -20.03 9.99
C LYS A 30 -10.86 -21.01 9.10
N LEU A 31 -11.54 -21.67 8.17
CA LEU A 31 -10.98 -22.76 7.33
C LEU A 31 -9.62 -22.40 6.70
N TYR A 32 -9.44 -21.16 6.23
CA TYR A 32 -8.18 -20.69 5.66
C TYR A 32 -7.05 -20.60 6.69
N GLN A 33 -7.32 -20.22 7.94
CA GLN A 33 -6.33 -20.19 9.01
C GLN A 33 -5.86 -21.62 9.34
N ALA A 34 -6.76 -22.59 9.28
CA ALA A 34 -6.42 -24.01 9.46
C ALA A 34 -5.61 -24.57 8.27
N ILE A 35 -5.96 -24.21 7.04
CA ILE A 35 -5.22 -24.62 5.83
C ILE A 35 -3.81 -24.00 5.80
N ALA A 36 -3.67 -22.74 6.23
CA ALA A 36 -2.39 -22.04 6.23
C ALA A 36 -1.50 -22.42 7.42
N GLN A 37 -2.05 -22.91 8.54
CA GLN A 37 -1.29 -23.44 9.68
C GLN A 37 -0.36 -24.63 9.34
N GLY A 38 -0.56 -25.29 8.19
CA GLY A 38 0.30 -26.40 7.72
C GLY A 38 1.23 -26.04 6.57
N LYS A 39 1.22 -24.79 6.09
CA LYS A 39 2.04 -24.36 4.94
C LYS A 39 3.13 -23.42 5.44
N SER A 40 4.39 -23.82 5.28
CA SER A 40 5.51 -22.90 5.45
C SER A 40 5.57 -21.96 4.24
N PRO A 41 5.73 -20.63 4.44
CA PRO A 41 6.04 -19.73 3.35
C PRO A 41 7.25 -20.25 2.56
N MET A 42 7.14 -20.30 1.23
CA MET A 42 8.32 -20.61 0.41
C MET A 42 9.22 -19.38 0.37
N LEU A 43 10.44 -19.49 0.87
CA LEU A 43 11.42 -18.42 0.82
C LEU A 43 11.94 -18.27 -0.62
N GLY A 44 11.89 -17.06 -1.15
CA GLY A 44 12.46 -16.71 -2.45
C GLY A 44 11.63 -15.71 -3.21
N ASP A 45 12.30 -14.76 -3.87
CA ASP A 45 11.66 -13.62 -4.56
C ASP A 45 10.63 -14.02 -5.61
N TYR A 46 10.67 -15.24 -6.14
CA TYR A 46 9.79 -15.66 -7.22
C TYR A 46 9.24 -17.07 -7.07
N GLU A 47 9.58 -17.85 -6.04
CA GLU A 47 9.18 -19.26 -5.97
C GLU A 47 7.66 -19.46 -5.80
N GLU A 48 7.05 -18.74 -4.86
CA GLU A 48 5.60 -18.80 -4.65
C GLU A 48 4.83 -18.23 -5.84
N ALA A 49 5.26 -17.06 -6.34
CA ALA A 49 4.70 -16.45 -7.54
C ALA A 49 4.80 -17.41 -8.74
N ARG A 50 5.95 -18.04 -8.95
CA ARG A 50 6.16 -19.03 -10.02
C ARG A 50 5.19 -20.19 -9.94
N LEU A 51 4.94 -20.74 -8.75
CA LEU A 51 3.98 -21.83 -8.58
C LEU A 51 2.56 -21.39 -8.98
N LEU A 52 2.16 -20.17 -8.59
CA LEU A 52 0.87 -19.58 -8.97
C LEU A 52 0.76 -19.35 -10.48
N LEU A 53 1.82 -18.85 -11.11
CA LEU A 53 1.86 -18.64 -12.56
C LEU A 53 1.74 -19.96 -13.32
N LYS A 54 2.43 -21.02 -12.88
CA LYS A 54 2.30 -22.38 -13.45
C LYS A 54 0.87 -22.90 -13.38
N GLN A 55 0.21 -22.74 -12.23
CA GLN A 55 -1.19 -23.18 -12.05
C GLN A 55 -2.17 -22.43 -12.96
N ARG A 56 -1.82 -21.20 -13.36
CA ARG A 56 -2.65 -20.33 -14.21
C ARG A 56 -2.14 -20.23 -15.65
N GLU A 57 -1.20 -21.08 -16.08
CA GLU A 57 -0.55 -20.99 -17.39
C GLU A 57 -1.56 -20.88 -18.55
N GLY A 58 -2.65 -21.66 -18.50
CA GLY A 58 -3.70 -21.64 -19.53
C GLY A 58 -4.49 -20.33 -19.64
N SER A 59 -4.41 -19.44 -18.65
CA SER A 59 -5.10 -18.14 -18.65
C SER A 59 -4.30 -17.01 -19.31
N PHE A 60 -3.01 -17.25 -19.60
CA PHE A 60 -2.14 -16.23 -20.18
C PHE A 60 -2.37 -16.08 -21.68
N ARG A 61 -2.35 -14.82 -22.13
CA ARG A 61 -2.30 -14.49 -23.56
C ARG A 61 -1.01 -15.02 -24.17
N LYS A 62 -1.15 -15.81 -25.23
CA LYS A 62 -0.04 -16.48 -25.94
C LYS A 62 0.70 -15.57 -26.90
N ASP A 63 0.09 -14.47 -27.29
CA ASP A 63 0.68 -13.43 -28.15
C ASP A 63 1.57 -12.44 -27.37
N LEU A 64 1.66 -12.60 -26.04
CA LEU A 64 2.52 -11.80 -25.16
C LEU A 64 3.65 -12.65 -24.59
N GLN A 65 4.75 -11.99 -24.25
CA GLN A 65 5.73 -12.48 -23.29
C GLN A 65 5.39 -11.90 -21.92
N TRP A 66 5.62 -12.63 -20.84
CA TRP A 66 5.32 -12.15 -19.50
C TRP A 66 6.61 -11.92 -18.71
N ALA A 67 6.69 -10.80 -18.01
CA ALA A 67 7.83 -10.44 -17.19
C ALA A 67 7.37 -10.25 -15.74
N LEU A 68 7.97 -11.01 -14.82
CA LEU A 68 7.71 -10.93 -13.39
C LEU A 68 8.81 -10.10 -12.71
N PHE A 69 8.38 -9.07 -11.99
CA PHE A 69 9.20 -8.30 -11.07
C PHE A 69 8.57 -8.48 -9.69
N ASN A 70 9.22 -9.22 -8.80
CA ASN A 70 8.68 -9.46 -7.47
C ASN A 70 9.80 -9.48 -6.44
N LYS A 71 9.50 -9.00 -5.25
CA LYS A 71 10.34 -9.15 -4.08
C LYS A 71 9.58 -9.98 -3.05
N TYR A 72 10.25 -10.94 -2.43
CA TYR A 72 9.63 -11.81 -1.45
C TYR A 72 9.17 -11.01 -0.23
N VAL A 73 7.96 -11.30 0.22
CA VAL A 73 7.40 -10.77 1.45
C VAL A 73 6.94 -11.95 2.29
N PRO A 74 7.36 -12.06 3.56
CA PRO A 74 6.86 -13.12 4.43
C PRO A 74 5.37 -12.90 4.72
N SER A 75 4.58 -13.96 4.52
CA SER A 75 3.14 -13.93 4.76
C SER A 75 2.82 -14.23 6.21
N LEU A 76 1.93 -13.44 6.81
CA LEU A 76 1.38 -13.67 8.16
C LEU A 76 -0.14 -13.74 8.08
N ILE A 77 -0.72 -14.77 8.70
CA ILE A 77 -2.18 -14.90 8.81
C ILE A 77 -2.66 -13.94 9.90
N GLN A 78 -3.57 -13.03 9.55
CA GLN A 78 -4.18 -12.14 10.54
C GLN A 78 -4.99 -12.89 11.59
N ASP A 79 -5.00 -12.33 12.80
CA ASP A 79 -5.95 -12.66 13.86
C ASP A 79 -6.89 -11.47 14.09
N GLY A 80 -8.20 -11.74 14.17
CA GLY A 80 -9.21 -10.67 14.25
C GLY A 80 -9.18 -9.67 13.05
N PRO A 81 -9.53 -8.39 13.29
CA PRO A 81 -9.69 -7.36 12.25
C PRO A 81 -8.36 -6.72 11.81
N GLN A 82 -7.22 -7.42 11.96
CA GLN A 82 -5.87 -6.86 11.81
C GLN A 82 -5.31 -6.83 10.36
N CYS A 83 -6.15 -7.01 9.33
CA CYS A 83 -5.69 -7.11 7.94
C CYS A 83 -4.74 -5.97 7.53
N GLY A 84 -5.07 -4.72 7.88
CA GLY A 84 -4.26 -3.54 7.58
C GLY A 84 -2.90 -3.52 8.29
N LEU A 85 -2.89 -3.85 9.58
CA LEU A 85 -1.65 -3.87 10.38
C LEU A 85 -0.72 -4.99 9.92
N VAL A 86 -1.28 -6.16 9.59
CA VAL A 86 -0.54 -7.28 9.03
C VAL A 86 0.01 -6.93 7.65
N ALA A 87 -0.79 -6.31 6.78
CA ALA A 87 -0.32 -5.83 5.47
C ALA A 87 0.83 -4.82 5.61
N LEU A 88 0.73 -3.88 6.57
CA LEU A 88 1.81 -2.95 6.85
C LEU A 88 3.08 -3.64 7.34
N TRP A 89 2.96 -4.59 8.27
CA TRP A 89 4.11 -5.36 8.75
C TRP A 89 4.79 -6.13 7.63
N MET A 90 4.01 -6.73 6.73
CA MET A 90 4.50 -7.40 5.52
C MET A 90 5.24 -6.42 4.60
N ALA A 91 4.66 -5.24 4.34
CA ALA A 91 5.29 -4.18 3.56
C ALA A 91 6.61 -3.69 4.21
N ALA A 92 6.66 -3.57 5.53
CA ALA A 92 7.84 -3.10 6.26
C ALA A 92 9.08 -3.96 6.01
N GLN A 93 8.90 -5.26 5.74
CA GLN A 93 10.01 -6.18 5.42
C GLN A 93 10.73 -5.83 4.11
N LEU A 94 10.08 -5.08 3.21
CA LEU A 94 10.70 -4.62 1.98
C LEU A 94 11.48 -3.31 2.15
N VAL A 95 11.13 -2.53 3.18
CA VAL A 95 11.62 -1.16 3.40
C VAL A 95 12.73 -1.11 4.46
N GLN A 96 12.72 -2.00 5.45
CA GLN A 96 13.73 -2.07 6.51
C GLN A 96 14.56 -3.36 6.47
N HIS A 97 15.87 -3.25 6.70
CA HIS A 97 16.84 -4.34 6.92
C HIS A 97 17.64 -4.01 8.21
N PRO A 98 18.16 -4.95 9.02
CA PRO A 98 17.74 -6.32 9.36
C PRO A 98 17.09 -6.41 10.77
N LEU A 99 16.79 -5.29 11.44
CA LEU A 99 16.25 -5.29 12.81
C LEU A 99 14.73 -5.45 12.90
N GLY A 100 14.02 -5.40 11.76
CA GLY A 100 12.62 -5.82 11.59
C GLY A 100 11.58 -5.07 12.44
N VAL A 101 10.55 -4.54 11.82
CA VAL A 101 9.36 -4.09 12.55
C VAL A 101 8.66 -5.33 13.13
N SER A 102 8.31 -5.32 14.42
CA SER A 102 7.53 -6.41 15.04
C SER A 102 6.03 -6.14 14.90
N MET A 103 5.22 -7.20 14.82
CA MET A 103 3.75 -7.03 14.80
C MET A 103 3.24 -6.32 16.06
N GLU A 104 3.86 -6.60 17.23
CA GLU A 104 3.51 -5.96 18.49
C GLU A 104 3.74 -4.44 18.44
N SER A 105 4.87 -3.98 17.88
CA SER A 105 5.13 -2.54 17.78
C SER A 105 4.15 -1.85 16.84
N VAL A 106 3.76 -2.48 15.74
CA VAL A 106 2.75 -1.95 14.80
C VAL A 106 1.40 -1.78 15.51
N VAL A 107 0.91 -2.82 16.17
CA VAL A 107 -0.37 -2.78 16.90
C VAL A 107 -0.33 -1.76 18.02
N HIS A 108 0.74 -1.76 18.83
CA HIS A 108 0.89 -0.83 19.94
C HIS A 108 0.90 0.62 19.48
N THR A 109 1.67 0.94 18.45
CA THR A 109 1.76 2.30 17.89
C THR A 109 0.40 2.74 17.34
N ALA A 110 -0.29 1.87 16.59
CA ALA A 110 -1.61 2.18 16.04
C ALA A 110 -2.63 2.49 17.14
N MET A 111 -2.63 1.73 18.24
CA MET A 111 -3.50 1.95 19.38
C MET A 111 -3.14 3.24 20.14
N GLN A 112 -1.85 3.50 20.38
CA GLN A 112 -1.39 4.72 21.06
C GLN A 112 -1.75 5.99 20.29
N ARG A 113 -1.70 5.95 18.96
CA ARG A 113 -2.09 7.06 18.09
C ARG A 113 -3.61 7.19 17.90
N GLY A 114 -4.39 6.21 18.36
CA GLY A 114 -5.84 6.19 18.23
C GLY A 114 -6.33 5.85 16.82
N TYR A 115 -5.48 5.25 15.98
CA TYR A 115 -5.85 4.80 14.63
C TYR A 115 -6.70 3.53 14.64
N THR A 116 -6.69 2.80 15.75
CA THR A 116 -7.41 1.53 15.91
C THR A 116 -7.82 1.32 17.35
N ALA A 117 -8.97 0.66 17.56
CA ALA A 117 -9.39 0.18 18.87
C ALA A 117 -9.16 -1.33 19.04
N GLN A 118 -9.32 -2.13 17.98
CA GLN A 118 -9.24 -3.61 18.03
C GLN A 118 -8.32 -4.22 16.96
N GLY A 119 -7.62 -3.39 16.19
CA GLY A 119 -6.71 -3.79 15.11
C GLY A 119 -7.18 -3.40 13.71
N GLU A 120 -8.42 -2.93 13.57
CA GLU A 120 -8.96 -2.38 12.33
C GLU A 120 -8.26 -1.08 11.90
N VAL A 121 -8.07 -0.88 10.60
CA VAL A 121 -7.58 0.38 10.02
C VAL A 121 -8.45 0.73 8.82
N PHE A 122 -9.20 1.84 8.89
CA PHE A 122 -10.11 2.26 7.82
C PHE A 122 -9.63 3.46 7.03
N SER A 123 -8.72 4.25 7.60
CA SER A 123 -8.20 5.47 6.99
C SER A 123 -6.87 5.20 6.30
N ALA A 124 -6.80 5.48 4.99
CA ALA A 124 -5.54 5.42 4.26
C ALA A 124 -4.54 6.50 4.70
N GLN A 125 -5.03 7.60 5.29
CA GLN A 125 -4.17 8.63 5.85
C GLN A 125 -3.52 8.14 7.16
N ASP A 126 -4.29 7.48 8.02
CA ASP A 126 -3.77 6.93 9.29
C ASP A 126 -2.79 5.80 9.01
N MET A 127 -3.07 4.95 8.00
CA MET A 127 -2.14 3.94 7.53
C MET A 127 -0.81 4.54 7.06
N ALA A 128 -0.85 5.65 6.32
CA ALA A 128 0.34 6.34 5.85
C ALA A 128 1.18 6.88 7.02
N LEU A 129 0.55 7.59 7.96
CA LEU A 129 1.22 8.13 9.15
C LEU A 129 1.82 7.01 10.02
N LEU A 130 1.07 5.93 10.23
CA LEU A 130 1.55 4.76 10.97
C LEU A 130 2.77 4.14 10.29
N ALA A 131 2.74 3.99 8.96
CA ALA A 131 3.85 3.44 8.20
C ALA A 131 5.11 4.31 8.29
N GLU A 132 4.99 5.64 8.22
CA GLU A 132 6.14 6.55 8.38
C GLU A 132 6.77 6.40 9.77
N GLU A 133 5.95 6.28 10.80
CA GLU A 133 6.41 6.14 12.18
C GLU A 133 7.08 4.79 12.45
N VAL A 134 6.42 3.68 12.10
CA VAL A 134 6.93 2.34 12.43
C VAL A 134 8.04 1.88 11.49
N CYS A 135 8.00 2.31 10.22
CA CYS A 135 8.99 1.95 9.21
C CYS A 135 10.09 3.00 9.03
N GLY A 136 10.00 4.18 9.66
CA GLY A 136 10.96 5.26 9.46
C GLY A 136 11.12 5.66 7.99
N CYS A 137 10.06 5.51 7.20
CA CYS A 137 10.06 5.73 5.77
C CYS A 137 9.23 6.97 5.39
N ARG A 138 9.19 7.29 4.10
CA ARG A 138 8.23 8.27 3.56
C ARG A 138 7.12 7.52 2.84
N THR A 139 5.91 8.02 2.98
CA THR A 139 4.74 7.47 2.28
C THR A 139 4.14 8.48 1.33
N GLU A 140 3.47 7.98 0.31
CA GLU A 140 2.69 8.79 -0.61
C GLU A 140 1.29 8.19 -0.73
N ARG A 141 0.27 8.97 -0.36
CA ARG A 141 -1.13 8.53 -0.46
C ARG A 141 -1.70 8.90 -1.83
N LEU A 142 -1.89 7.91 -2.68
CA LEU A 142 -2.57 8.09 -3.97
C LEU A 142 -4.09 8.06 -3.79
N SER A 143 -4.79 8.89 -4.56
CA SER A 143 -6.26 8.93 -4.63
C SER A 143 -6.72 8.72 -6.07
N GLY A 144 -7.95 8.23 -6.27
CA GLY A 144 -8.49 7.97 -7.62
C GLY A 144 -8.21 6.57 -8.18
N GLY A 145 -7.83 5.61 -7.35
CA GLY A 145 -7.61 4.21 -7.74
C GLY A 145 -6.26 3.96 -8.43
N MET A 146 -6.09 2.77 -9.00
CA MET A 146 -4.80 2.35 -9.61
C MET A 146 -4.66 2.74 -11.09
N GLY A 147 -5.71 3.27 -11.71
CA GLY A 147 -5.74 3.65 -13.13
C GLY A 147 -5.15 5.04 -13.40
N GLY A 148 -5.16 5.43 -14.68
CA GLY A 148 -4.82 6.79 -15.12
C GLY A 148 -3.40 7.21 -14.73
N ALA A 149 -3.27 8.40 -14.15
CA ALA A 149 -1.97 8.96 -13.76
C ALA A 149 -1.23 8.11 -12.70
N ASN A 150 -1.98 7.38 -11.86
CA ASN A 150 -1.40 6.55 -10.80
C ASN A 150 -0.72 5.29 -11.34
N THR A 151 -1.15 4.78 -12.50
CA THR A 151 -0.61 3.52 -13.05
C THR A 151 0.90 3.60 -13.25
N ALA A 152 1.39 4.64 -13.94
CA ALA A 152 2.83 4.78 -14.18
C ALA A 152 3.63 5.02 -12.88
N HIS A 153 3.01 5.65 -11.87
CA HIS A 153 3.63 5.86 -10.57
C HIS A 153 3.77 4.54 -9.80
N ILE A 154 2.68 3.79 -9.68
CA ILE A 154 2.63 2.48 -9.01
C ILE A 154 3.60 1.49 -9.67
N LEU A 155 3.62 1.43 -11.01
CA LEU A 155 4.54 0.55 -11.74
C LEU A 155 5.99 0.86 -11.39
N ARG A 156 6.41 2.14 -11.46
CA ARG A 156 7.78 2.54 -11.09
C ARG A 156 8.12 2.17 -9.65
N HIS A 157 7.17 2.33 -8.73
CA HIS A 157 7.36 1.99 -7.31
C HIS A 157 7.61 0.49 -7.12
N LEU A 158 6.77 -0.36 -7.72
CA LEU A 158 6.89 -1.82 -7.64
C LEU A 158 8.13 -2.34 -8.38
N PHE A 159 8.50 -1.72 -9.50
CA PHE A 159 9.77 -2.02 -10.20
C PHE A 159 11.00 -1.75 -9.33
N ALA A 160 10.95 -0.74 -8.44
CA ALA A 160 12.02 -0.46 -7.50
C ALA A 160 12.05 -1.43 -6.31
N GLY A 161 11.18 -2.43 -6.28
CA GLY A 161 11.05 -3.40 -5.19
C GLY A 161 10.44 -2.81 -3.91
N LEU A 162 9.72 -1.70 -4.03
CA LEU A 162 9.03 -1.05 -2.93
C LEU A 162 7.56 -1.51 -2.85
N PRO A 163 7.00 -1.67 -1.65
CA PRO A 163 5.64 -2.19 -1.46
C PRO A 163 4.57 -1.14 -1.76
N VAL A 164 3.39 -1.60 -2.20
CA VAL A 164 2.18 -0.77 -2.26
C VAL A 164 1.11 -1.37 -1.36
N LEU A 165 0.59 -0.58 -0.42
CA LEU A 165 -0.58 -0.95 0.38
C LEU A 165 -1.85 -0.54 -0.36
N VAL A 166 -2.77 -1.48 -0.54
CA VAL A 166 -3.99 -1.29 -1.33
C VAL A 166 -5.20 -1.52 -0.43
N PRO A 167 -5.97 -0.47 -0.07
CA PRO A 167 -7.28 -0.65 0.54
C PRO A 167 -8.28 -1.11 -0.53
N TYR A 168 -9.10 -2.10 -0.20
CA TYR A 168 -10.14 -2.63 -1.09
C TYR A 168 -11.30 -3.23 -0.29
N ASP A 169 -12.44 -3.48 -0.93
CA ASP A 169 -13.51 -4.27 -0.30
C ASP A 169 -13.36 -5.76 -0.64
N GLU A 170 -13.37 -6.64 0.36
CA GLU A 170 -13.28 -8.09 0.13
C GLU A 170 -14.65 -8.74 -0.14
N ASP A 171 -14.69 -9.66 -1.10
CA ASP A 171 -15.83 -10.57 -1.29
C ASP A 171 -15.65 -11.86 -0.47
N PHE A 172 -16.62 -12.78 -0.53
CA PHE A 172 -16.60 -14.05 0.23
C PHE A 172 -15.39 -14.95 -0.08
N ASN A 173 -14.78 -14.78 -1.26
CA ASN A 173 -13.58 -15.48 -1.70
C ASN A 173 -12.29 -14.65 -1.50
N HIS A 174 -12.38 -13.53 -0.76
CA HIS A 174 -11.31 -12.54 -0.53
C HIS A 174 -10.85 -11.76 -1.77
N GLU A 175 -11.50 -11.94 -2.93
CA GLU A 175 -11.20 -11.14 -4.11
C GLU A 175 -11.70 -9.70 -3.95
N PRO A 176 -11.07 -8.73 -4.64
CA PRO A 176 -11.55 -7.36 -4.64
C PRO A 176 -12.95 -7.25 -5.23
N CYS A 177 -13.82 -6.53 -4.53
CA CYS A 177 -15.15 -6.15 -4.97
C CYS A 177 -15.42 -4.68 -4.66
N MET A 178 -16.64 -4.21 -4.95
CA MET A 178 -17.07 -2.84 -4.66
C MET A 178 -18.26 -2.90 -3.71
N ARG A 179 -18.01 -2.63 -2.42
CA ARG A 179 -19.00 -2.66 -1.33
C ARG A 179 -18.99 -1.37 -0.52
N SER A 180 -18.55 -0.26 -1.12
CA SER A 180 -18.54 1.07 -0.52
C SER A 180 -17.85 1.14 0.85
N GLY A 181 -16.81 0.32 1.08
CA GLY A 181 -16.06 0.27 2.34
C GLY A 181 -16.69 -0.64 3.41
N HIS A 182 -17.87 -1.22 3.19
CA HIS A 182 -18.53 -2.11 4.16
C HIS A 182 -17.79 -3.44 4.36
N ARG A 183 -16.85 -3.77 3.47
CA ARG A 183 -16.00 -4.95 3.53
C ARG A 183 -14.52 -4.55 3.46
N ALA A 184 -14.18 -3.41 4.06
CA ALA A 184 -12.83 -2.85 4.00
C ALA A 184 -11.78 -3.88 4.42
N HIS A 185 -10.78 -4.01 3.56
CA HIS A 185 -9.65 -4.91 3.67
C HIS A 185 -8.40 -4.23 3.12
N TRP A 186 -7.25 -4.85 3.38
CA TRP A 186 -5.96 -4.36 2.93
C TRP A 186 -5.15 -5.47 2.27
N ALA A 187 -4.52 -5.16 1.15
CA ALA A 187 -3.51 -6.00 0.52
C ALA A 187 -2.16 -5.28 0.49
N VAL A 188 -1.10 -6.07 0.40
CA VAL A 188 0.23 -5.59 0.02
C VAL A 188 0.56 -6.13 -1.37
N ALA A 189 0.98 -5.24 -2.26
CA ALA A 189 1.58 -5.62 -3.54
C ALA A 189 3.11 -5.50 -3.40
N SER A 190 3.80 -6.60 -3.70
CA SER A 190 5.27 -6.73 -3.62
C SER A 190 5.95 -6.80 -5.00
N GLY A 191 5.14 -6.75 -6.06
CA GLY A 191 5.61 -6.97 -7.42
C GLY A 191 4.52 -6.77 -8.46
N ILE A 192 4.90 -7.00 -9.71
CA ILE A 192 4.08 -6.86 -10.90
C ILE A 192 4.40 -7.94 -11.92
N LEU A 193 3.38 -8.33 -12.66
CA LEU A 193 3.49 -9.19 -13.83
C LEU A 193 3.03 -8.41 -15.07
N LEU A 194 3.92 -8.27 -16.05
CA LEU A 194 3.68 -7.46 -17.23
C LEU A 194 3.66 -8.31 -18.50
N GLY A 195 2.61 -8.15 -19.29
CA GLY A 195 2.53 -8.72 -20.64
C GLY A 195 3.12 -7.73 -21.65
N VAL A 196 4.16 -8.15 -22.37
CA VAL A 196 4.88 -7.35 -23.36
C VAL A 196 4.76 -7.99 -24.74
N ALA A 197 4.68 -7.17 -25.79
CA ALA A 197 4.55 -7.67 -27.15
C ALA A 197 5.80 -8.50 -27.54
N GLN A 198 5.59 -9.56 -28.31
CA GLN A 198 6.68 -10.38 -28.84
C GLN A 198 7.65 -9.51 -29.66
N GLY A 199 8.95 -9.71 -29.46
CA GLY A 199 10.01 -8.94 -30.13
C GLY A 199 10.49 -7.70 -29.37
N TRP A 200 9.88 -7.34 -28.23
CA TRP A 200 10.44 -6.31 -27.36
C TRP A 200 11.79 -6.78 -26.80
N SER A 201 12.86 -6.13 -27.24
CA SER A 201 14.25 -6.47 -26.94
C SER A 201 14.99 -5.22 -26.48
N GLU A 202 14.75 -4.76 -25.25
CA GLU A 202 15.58 -3.70 -24.66
C GLU A 202 16.50 -4.30 -23.60
N GLY A 203 17.77 -4.45 -23.97
CA GLY A 203 19.01 -4.23 -23.19
C GLY A 203 19.20 -4.78 -21.76
N GLY A 204 18.17 -5.34 -21.12
CA GLY A 204 18.21 -5.91 -19.78
C GLY A 204 18.21 -7.43 -19.86
N ALA A 205 19.02 -8.07 -19.02
CA ALA A 205 19.09 -9.52 -18.91
C ALA A 205 17.83 -10.05 -18.18
N PHE A 206 16.74 -10.25 -18.91
CA PHE A 206 15.65 -11.10 -18.44
C PHE A 206 16.16 -12.55 -18.43
N GLN A 207 16.18 -13.19 -17.27
CA GLN A 207 16.46 -14.61 -17.21
C GLN A 207 15.14 -15.35 -17.45
N ALA A 208 15.00 -15.95 -18.64
CA ALA A 208 13.90 -16.86 -18.91
C ALA A 208 13.93 -17.99 -17.88
N ASP A 209 12.80 -18.25 -17.23
CA ASP A 209 12.70 -19.43 -16.37
C ASP A 209 12.44 -20.65 -17.28
N PRO A 210 13.35 -21.64 -17.33
CA PRO A 210 13.15 -22.82 -18.17
C PRO A 210 11.91 -23.63 -17.80
N ALA A 211 11.35 -23.44 -16.59
CA ALA A 211 10.10 -24.05 -16.15
C ALA A 211 8.85 -23.19 -16.40
N LEU A 212 8.99 -21.98 -16.94
CA LEU A 212 7.91 -21.10 -17.39
C LEU A 212 8.32 -20.43 -18.72
N PRO A 213 8.18 -21.10 -19.86
CA PRO A 213 8.66 -20.59 -21.16
C PRO A 213 7.99 -19.27 -21.60
N LEU A 214 6.87 -18.90 -20.98
CA LEU A 214 6.16 -17.65 -21.24
C LEU A 214 6.47 -16.54 -20.21
N ALA A 215 7.20 -16.83 -19.13
CA ALA A 215 7.49 -15.89 -18.05
C ALA A 215 8.99 -15.80 -17.74
N ALA A 216 9.56 -14.60 -17.83
CA ALA A 216 10.92 -14.34 -17.40
C ALA A 216 10.94 -13.62 -16.05
N ALA A 217 11.87 -14.01 -15.17
CA ALA A 217 12.18 -13.28 -13.97
C ALA A 217 13.27 -12.25 -14.30
N ALA A 218 13.09 -10.99 -13.88
CA ALA A 218 14.15 -10.01 -13.98
C ALA A 218 15.19 -10.26 -12.88
N THR A 219 16.43 -10.58 -13.26
CA THR A 219 17.56 -10.65 -12.34
C THR A 219 18.28 -9.31 -12.33
N GLY A 220 18.13 -8.56 -11.24
CA GLY A 220 18.71 -7.22 -11.11
C GLY A 220 17.92 -6.15 -11.86
N CYS A 221 17.84 -4.96 -11.26
CA CYS A 221 17.18 -3.80 -11.84
C CYS A 221 18.10 -3.11 -12.86
N PRO A 222 17.76 -3.00 -14.15
CA PRO A 222 18.23 -1.90 -14.95
C PRO A 222 17.27 -0.73 -14.70
N LEU A 223 17.69 0.19 -13.84
CA LEU A 223 17.15 1.55 -13.82
C LEU A 223 17.18 2.10 -15.26
N LEU A 224 16.02 2.24 -15.90
CA LEU A 224 15.87 3.13 -17.05
C LEU A 224 15.87 4.57 -16.52
N VAL A 225 17.05 5.07 -16.18
CA VAL A 225 17.31 6.51 -16.19
C VAL A 225 17.29 6.91 -17.66
N GLY A 226 16.26 7.65 -18.06
CA GLY A 226 16.19 8.29 -19.36
C GLY A 226 17.50 9.03 -19.62
N ARG A 227 18.25 8.58 -20.61
CA ARG A 227 19.50 9.20 -21.03
C ARG A 227 19.15 10.49 -21.76
N GLY A 228 18.97 11.56 -20.98
CA GLY A 228 19.07 12.91 -21.49
C GLY A 228 20.44 13.09 -22.11
N SER A 229 20.46 13.28 -23.43
CA SER A 229 21.64 13.70 -24.18
C SER A 229 22.15 15.03 -23.62
N ALA A 230 23.38 15.03 -23.09
CA ALA A 230 24.17 16.24 -22.95
C ALA A 230 25.65 15.85 -22.98
N GLY A 231 26.41 16.59 -23.79
CA GLY A 231 27.76 16.28 -24.21
C GLY A 231 28.79 16.28 -23.09
N GLY A 232 29.94 15.70 -23.40
CA GLY A 232 31.02 15.45 -22.46
C GLY A 232 31.53 16.71 -21.75
N VAL A 233 31.80 16.55 -20.46
CA VAL A 233 32.56 17.53 -19.69
C VAL A 233 33.99 17.02 -19.58
N ARG A 234 34.88 17.71 -20.31
CA ARG A 234 36.33 17.68 -20.08
C ARG A 234 36.61 18.45 -18.79
N THR A 235 37.46 17.88 -17.95
CA THR A 235 37.99 18.55 -16.77
C THR A 235 38.91 19.70 -17.20
N GLY A 236 38.60 20.92 -16.75
CA GLY A 236 39.35 22.14 -17.05
C GLY A 236 39.15 23.17 -15.94
N LYS A 237 40.26 23.81 -15.55
CA LYS A 237 40.49 24.64 -14.37
C LYS A 237 39.54 25.84 -14.18
N ALA A 238 39.46 26.24 -12.91
CA ALA A 238 38.88 27.47 -12.39
C ALA A 238 39.27 28.73 -13.18
N GLY A 239 38.29 29.60 -13.42
CA GLY A 239 38.49 30.92 -13.98
C GLY A 239 37.16 31.65 -14.20
N GLN A 240 36.94 32.69 -13.38
CA GLN A 240 36.19 33.92 -13.66
C GLN A 240 34.67 33.83 -13.96
N GLU A 241 33.89 34.33 -13.01
CA GLU A 241 32.47 34.69 -13.15
C GLU A 241 32.28 35.84 -14.16
N PRO A 242 31.27 35.78 -15.06
CA PRO A 242 30.80 36.97 -15.75
C PRO A 242 29.35 37.33 -15.39
N ALA A 243 29.16 38.65 -15.34
CA ALA A 243 27.98 39.39 -14.93
C ALA A 243 26.70 39.12 -15.73
N LEU A 244 25.56 39.30 -15.05
CA LEU A 244 24.21 39.41 -15.61
C LEU A 244 24.09 40.67 -16.49
N PRO A 245 23.44 40.61 -17.68
CA PRO A 245 22.94 41.80 -18.34
C PRO A 245 21.49 42.10 -17.96
N ALA A 246 21.23 43.40 -17.90
CA ALA A 246 20.00 44.04 -17.48
C ALA A 246 18.85 43.95 -18.51
N VAL A 247 17.67 44.26 -17.98
CA VAL A 247 16.34 44.49 -18.57
C VAL A 247 16.35 45.23 -19.90
N ALA A 248 15.45 44.82 -20.81
CA ALA A 248 14.83 45.71 -21.80
C ALA A 248 13.30 45.48 -21.80
N THR A 249 12.57 46.59 -21.72
CA THR A 249 11.12 46.75 -21.65
C THR A 249 10.49 46.90 -23.04
N GLY A 250 9.18 46.59 -23.13
CA GLY A 250 8.28 46.94 -24.23
C GLY A 250 7.70 45.71 -24.93
N GLY A 251 6.40 45.56 -25.17
CA GLY A 251 5.23 46.39 -24.95
C GLY A 251 4.12 45.91 -25.90
N ALA A 252 2.88 45.86 -25.38
CA ALA A 252 1.58 45.80 -26.07
C ALA A 252 1.23 44.59 -26.96
N GLY A 253 0.08 43.99 -26.67
CA GLY A 253 -0.57 42.92 -27.44
C GLY A 253 -1.80 42.39 -26.71
N GLU A 254 -2.82 43.22 -26.63
CA GLU A 254 -4.13 43.00 -26.04
C GLU A 254 -5.03 42.20 -26.99
N GLU A 255 -5.57 41.04 -26.59
CA GLU A 255 -6.78 40.51 -27.22
C GLU A 255 -7.60 39.61 -26.26
N GLN A 256 -8.55 40.29 -25.60
CA GLN A 256 -9.98 39.96 -25.41
C GLN A 256 -10.44 38.50 -25.18
N ARG A 257 -11.05 38.31 -23.99
CA ARG A 257 -12.05 37.28 -23.68
C ARG A 257 -13.39 37.61 -24.37
N PRO A 258 -14.18 36.62 -24.81
CA PRO A 258 -15.59 36.83 -25.06
C PRO A 258 -16.41 36.66 -23.77
N ALA A 259 -17.42 37.52 -23.67
CA ALA A 259 -18.28 37.77 -22.53
C ALA A 259 -19.44 36.76 -22.38
N GLU A 260 -19.97 36.72 -21.17
CA GLU A 260 -21.26 36.14 -20.79
C GLU A 260 -22.41 36.73 -21.60
N GLY A 261 -23.34 35.86 -22.03
CA GLY A 261 -24.64 36.25 -22.57
C GLY A 261 -25.76 35.77 -21.65
N ALA A 262 -26.44 36.72 -21.01
CA ALA A 262 -27.63 36.49 -20.20
C ALA A 262 -28.90 36.49 -21.06
N GLY A 263 -29.79 35.52 -20.79
CA GLY A 263 -31.24 35.71 -20.68
C GLY A 263 -32.09 35.84 -21.95
N SER A 264 -33.04 34.91 -22.13
CA SER A 264 -34.47 35.26 -22.18
C SER A 264 -35.39 34.05 -21.96
N PRO A 265 -36.56 34.22 -21.30
CA PRO A 265 -37.55 33.18 -21.04
C PRO A 265 -38.74 33.20 -22.02
N ALA A 266 -39.35 32.04 -22.26
CA ALA A 266 -40.73 31.81 -22.72
C ALA A 266 -41.01 30.31 -22.44
N GLY A 267 -42.10 29.85 -21.83
CA GLY A 267 -43.49 30.27 -21.96
C GLY A 267 -44.22 29.26 -22.85
N GLY A 268 -44.82 28.21 -22.26
CA GLY A 268 -45.56 27.15 -22.95
C GLY A 268 -45.64 25.87 -22.12
#